data_AF-A0A7G9TA76-F1
#
_entry.id   AF-A0A7G9TA76-F1
#
_cell.length_a   1.000
_cell.length_b   1.000
_cell.length_c   1.000
_cell.angle_alpha   90.00
_cell.angle_beta   90.00
_cell.angle_gamma   90.00
#
_symmetry.space_group_name_H-M   'P 1'
#
loop_
_entity.id
_entity.type
_entity.pdbx_description
1 polymer ?
#
loop_
_entity_poly.entity_id
_entity_poly.type
_entity_poly.pdbx_seq_one_letter_code
_entity_poly.pdbx_strand_id
1 'polypeptide(L)'
;MRTLLFIVVGLVIVGIAVWSAGAARRRLAAALFTVGWLAAVIWNLRTGMSHGYSLQEELPIQLLIFAVPVAVGWLLAWKAPTR
;
A
#
# COMPACT_ATOMS: atom_id res chain seq x y z
N MET A 1 -13.44 -4.19 10.60
CA MET A 1 -13.35 -4.80 9.25
C MET A 1 -11.88 -4.91 8.88
N ARG A 2 -11.36 -6.14 8.67
CA ARG A 2 -9.94 -6.41 8.35
C ARG A 2 -9.43 -5.50 7.22
N THR A 3 -10.20 -5.36 6.14
CA THR A 3 -9.88 -4.53 4.97
C THR A 3 -9.58 -3.07 5.30
N LEU A 4 -10.44 -2.42 6.11
CA LEU A 4 -10.25 -1.01 6.49
C LEU A 4 -8.94 -0.82 7.28
N LEU A 5 -8.65 -1.76 8.17
CA LEU A 5 -7.41 -1.74 8.95
C LEU A 5 -6.17 -1.84 8.04
N PHE A 6 -6.18 -2.73 7.05
CA PHE A 6 -5.09 -2.82 6.07
C PHE A 6 -4.92 -1.52 5.27
N ILE A 7 -6.00 -0.90 4.82
CA ILE A 7 -5.94 0.37 4.08
C ILE A 7 -5.32 1.46 4.98
N VAL A 8 -5.81 1.60 6.21
CA VAL A 8 -5.30 2.60 7.17
C VAL A 8 -3.83 2.37 7.48
N VAL A 9 -3.43 1.13 7.74
CA VAL A 9 -2.02 0.76 7.99
C VAL A 9 -1.15 1.11 6.78
N GLY A 10 -1.58 0.77 5.56
CA GLY A 10 -0.86 1.12 4.34
C GLY A 10 -0.69 2.62 4.17
N LEU A 11 -1.75 3.40 4.42
CA LEU A 11 -1.71 4.87 4.36
C LEU A 11 -0.77 5.47 5.40
N VAL A 12 -0.77 4.96 6.62
CA VAL A 12 0.13 5.41 7.69
C VAL A 12 1.58 5.11 7.33
N ILE A 13 1.88 3.88 6.89
CA ILE A 13 3.24 3.47 6.52
C ILE A 13 3.77 4.32 5.37
N VAL A 14 3.00 4.48 4.28
CA VAL A 14 3.46 5.26 3.13
C VAL A 14 3.57 6.74 3.44
N GLY A 15 2.66 7.27 4.27
CA GLY A 15 2.70 8.65 4.74
C GLY A 15 3.98 8.93 5.52
N ILE A 16 4.31 8.08 6.49
CA ILE A 16 5.56 8.19 7.27
C ILE A 16 6.78 8.03 6.37
N ALA A 17 6.80 7.05 5.48
CA ALA A 17 7.94 6.79 4.59
C ALA A 17 8.24 7.96 3.66
N VAL A 18 7.20 8.54 3.02
CA VAL A 18 7.35 9.68 2.11
C VAL A 18 7.64 10.97 2.88
N TRP A 19 7.06 11.16 4.08
CA TRP A 19 7.30 12.33 4.91
C TRP A 19 8.71 12.37 5.49
N SER A 20 9.24 11.22 5.90
CA SER A 20 10.59 11.07 6.43
C SER A 20 11.66 11.11 5.34
N ALA A 21 11.28 10.85 4.08
CA ALA A 21 12.18 10.96 2.95
C ALA A 21 12.39 12.43 2.54
N GLY A 22 13.66 12.84 2.43
CA GLY A 22 14.03 14.10 1.79
C GLY A 22 13.51 14.17 0.34
N ALA A 23 13.31 15.37 -0.18
CA ALA A 23 12.60 15.59 -1.45
C ALA A 23 13.12 14.74 -2.63
N ALA A 24 14.45 14.60 -2.74
CA ALA A 24 15.10 13.78 -3.77
C ALA A 24 14.81 12.26 -3.65
N ARG A 25 14.47 11.77 -2.46
CA ARG A 25 14.29 10.33 -2.16
C ARG A 25 12.82 9.91 -2.05
N ARG A 26 11.86 10.83 -2.15
CA ARG A 26 10.42 10.52 -2.01
C ARG A 26 9.92 9.51 -3.04
N ARG A 27 10.38 9.60 -4.30
CA ARG A 27 10.03 8.63 -5.35
C ARG A 27 10.60 7.25 -5.05
N LEU A 28 11.83 7.17 -4.53
CA LEU A 28 12.42 5.90 -4.09
C LEU A 28 11.63 5.30 -2.91
N ALA A 29 11.24 6.12 -1.92
CA ALA A 29 10.42 5.68 -0.81
C ALA A 29 9.05 5.13 -1.28
N ALA A 30 8.37 5.81 -2.20
CA ALA A 30 7.12 5.34 -2.79
C ALA A 30 7.30 4.03 -3.59
N ALA A 31 8.41 3.88 -4.33
CA ALA A 31 8.72 2.66 -5.06
C ALA A 31 8.99 1.47 -4.12
N LEU A 32 9.81 1.66 -3.08
CA LEU A 32 10.09 0.65 -2.06
C LEU A 32 8.82 0.25 -1.31
N PHE A 33 7.98 1.23 -0.94
CA PHE A 33 6.67 0.97 -0.38
C PHE A 33 5.80 0.14 -1.32
N THR A 34 5.74 0.50 -2.61
CA THR A 34 4.93 -0.24 -3.60
C THR A 34 5.31 -1.71 -3.65
N VAL A 35 6.61 -2.02 -3.71
CA VAL A 35 7.12 -3.40 -3.76
C VAL A 35 6.85 -4.14 -2.44
N GLY A 36 7.16 -3.51 -1.30
CA GLY A 36 6.92 -4.12 0.01
C GLY A 36 5.44 -4.35 0.31
N TRP A 37 4.59 -3.41 -0.07
CA TRP A 37 3.14 -3.49 0.11
C TRP A 37 2.51 -4.55 -0.78
N LEU A 38 3.00 -4.71 -2.02
CA LEU A 38 2.57 -5.81 -2.89
C LEU A 38 2.82 -7.17 -2.24
N ALA A 39 3.98 -7.37 -1.61
CA ALA A 39 4.28 -8.61 -0.88
C ALA A 39 3.30 -8.85 0.28
N ALA A 40 2.96 -7.80 1.05
CA ALA A 40 1.97 -7.88 2.12
C ALA A 40 0.56 -8.21 1.59
N VAL A 41 0.14 -7.61 0.47
CA VAL A 41 -1.15 -7.92 -0.17
C VAL A 41 -1.20 -9.36 -0.69
N ILE A 42 -0.14 -9.85 -1.32
CA ILE A 42 -0.06 -11.25 -1.78
C ILE A 42 -0.16 -12.22 -0.60
N TRP A 43 0.54 -11.92 0.50
CA TRP A 43 0.43 -12.71 1.73
C TRP A 43 -1.00 -12.71 2.28
N ASN A 44 -1.64 -11.54 2.29
CA ASN A 44 -3.00 -11.36 2.77
C ASN A 44 -4.03 -12.10 1.90
N LEU A 45 -3.84 -12.10 0.57
CA LEU A 45 -4.62 -12.87 -0.40
C LEU A 45 -4.52 -14.37 -0.14
N ARG A 46 -3.29 -14.90 -0.01
CA ARG A 46 -3.05 -16.33 0.30
C ARG A 46 -3.73 -16.73 1.59
N THR A 47 -3.67 -15.86 2.60
CA THR A 47 -4.36 -16.06 3.87
C THR A 47 -5.88 -16.03 3.69
N GLY A 48 -6.44 -15.16 2.86
CA GLY A 48 -7.89 -15.16 2.55
C GLY A 48 -8.32 -16.47 1.90
N MET A 49 -7.59 -16.91 0.88
CA MET A 49 -7.87 -18.17 0.18
C MET A 49 -7.78 -19.40 1.08
N SER A 50 -6.92 -19.41 2.10
CA SER A 50 -6.85 -20.53 3.06
C SER A 50 -8.08 -20.64 3.97
N HIS A 51 -8.92 -19.61 4.05
CA HIS A 51 -10.20 -19.66 4.77
C HIS A 51 -11.37 -20.16 3.89
N GLY A 52 -11.09 -20.56 2.64
CA GLY A 52 -12.08 -21.13 1.73
C GLY A 52 -12.69 -20.15 0.71
N TYR A 53 -12.27 -18.88 0.72
CA TYR A 53 -12.68 -17.91 -0.31
C TYR A 53 -11.97 -18.16 -1.63
N SER A 54 -12.69 -18.00 -2.74
CA SER A 54 -12.14 -18.06 -4.08
C SER A 54 -11.26 -16.85 -4.40
N LEU A 55 -10.39 -17.01 -5.39
CA LEU A 55 -9.58 -15.89 -5.90
C LEU A 55 -10.45 -14.73 -6.39
N GLN A 56 -11.60 -15.01 -7.01
CA GLN A 56 -12.49 -13.99 -7.57
C GLN A 56 -13.17 -13.15 -6.49
N GLU A 57 -13.43 -13.74 -5.32
CA GLU A 57 -14.01 -13.03 -4.17
C GLU A 57 -12.97 -12.14 -3.47
N GLU A 58 -11.74 -12.64 -3.32
CA GLU A 58 -10.68 -11.92 -2.61
C GLU A 58 -9.98 -10.87 -3.49
N LEU A 59 -9.75 -11.15 -4.78
CA LEU A 59 -8.94 -10.31 -5.66
C LEU A 59 -9.41 -8.83 -5.70
N PRO A 60 -10.71 -8.49 -5.82
CA PRO A 60 -11.15 -7.09 -5.78
C PRO A 60 -10.80 -6.38 -4.48
N ILE A 61 -10.89 -7.09 -3.35
CA ILE A 61 -10.57 -6.55 -2.02
C ILE A 61 -9.07 -6.30 -1.91
N GLN A 62 -8.26 -7.25 -2.37
CA GLN A 62 -6.79 -7.15 -2.35
C GLN A 62 -6.30 -6.05 -3.29
N LEU A 63 -6.94 -5.88 -4.45
CA LEU A 63 -6.68 -4.75 -5.35
C LEU A 63 -6.96 -3.41 -4.68
N LEU A 64 -8.06 -3.28 -3.91
CA LEU A 64 -8.35 -2.06 -3.16
C LEU A 64 -7.30 -1.80 -2.06
N ILE A 65 -6.94 -2.83 -1.30
CA ILE A 65 -5.91 -2.76 -0.25
C ILE A 65 -4.56 -2.33 -0.83
N PHE A 66 -4.23 -2.74 -2.06
CA PHE A 66 -3.01 -2.36 -2.74
C PHE A 66 -3.09 -0.95 -3.34
N ALA A 67 -4.09 -0.71 -4.18
CA ALA A 67 -4.17 0.47 -5.02
C ALA A 67 -4.32 1.77 -4.22
N VAL A 68 -5.12 1.77 -3.14
CA VAL A 68 -5.39 2.99 -2.38
C VAL A 68 -4.12 3.54 -1.71
N PRO A 69 -3.37 2.77 -0.88
CA PRO A 69 -2.13 3.27 -0.29
C PRO A 69 -1.06 3.62 -1.33
N VAL A 70 -0.94 2.82 -2.40
CA VAL A 70 0.06 3.07 -3.45
C VAL A 70 -0.24 4.36 -4.20
N ALA A 71 -1.49 4.58 -4.61
CA ALA A 71 -1.89 5.81 -5.29
C ALA A 71 -1.62 7.04 -4.41
N VAL A 72 -1.98 6.98 -3.12
CA VAL A 72 -1.69 8.07 -2.17
C VAL A 72 -0.19 8.29 -2.02
N GLY A 73 0.61 7.24 -1.90
CA GLY A 73 2.07 7.33 -1.83
C GLY A 73 2.70 8.06 -3.02
N TRP A 74 2.28 7.71 -4.24
CA TRP A 74 2.76 8.36 -5.46
C TRP A 74 2.28 9.81 -5.58
N LEU A 75 1.03 10.10 -5.20
CA LEU A 75 0.53 11.48 -5.15
C LEU A 75 1.35 12.34 -4.19
N LEU A 76 1.68 11.82 -3.00
CA LEU A 76 2.53 12.52 -2.03
C LEU A 76 3.96 12.70 -2.55
N ALA A 77 4.51 11.68 -3.21
CA ALA A 77 5.86 11.74 -3.77
C ALA A 77 6.00 12.77 -4.89
N TRP A 78 4.92 13.07 -5.64
CA TRP A 78 4.92 14.06 -6.71
C TRP A 78 4.57 15.47 -6.25
N LYS A 79 3.63 15.63 -5.30
CA LYS A 79 3.12 16.95 -4.90
C LYS A 79 3.91 17.61 -3.76
N ALA A 80 4.74 16.87 -3.04
CA ALA A 80 5.34 17.41 -1.83
C ALA A 80 6.44 18.44 -2.17
N PRO A 81 6.36 19.68 -1.64
CA PRO A 81 7.37 20.72 -1.88
C PRO A 81 8.77 20.27 -1.48
N THR A 82 9.79 20.72 -2.21
CA THR A 82 11.19 20.65 -1.78
C THR A 82 11.30 21.43 -0.47
N ARG A 83 11.31 20.70 0.65
CA ARG A 83 11.67 21.26 1.95
C ARG A 83 13.18 21.44 2.01
#